data_AF-A0A0R1YDQ2-F1
#
_entry.id   AF-A0A0R1YDQ2-F1
#
_cell.length_a   1.000
_cell.length_b   1.000
_cell.length_c   1.000
_cell.angle_alpha   90.00
_cell.angle_beta   90.00
_cell.angle_gamma   90.00
#
_symmetry.space_group_name_H-M   'P 1'
#
loop_
_entity.id
_entity.type
_entity.pdbx_description
1 polymer ?
#
loop_
_entity_poly.entity_id
_entity_poly.type
_entity_poly.pdbx_seq_one_letter_code
_entity_poly.pdbx_strand_id
1 'polypeptide(L)'
;MNKNPFNPTFGDVPELKSDAEEVSPLQKLDIYNTYMKVFKCDNSVATKLTNMTKGYSYAFQLLGYILFNHVNGNVPTLTDVEEIMQEYKNTLYNNAYQKIFSEISTMDQKYLYAVCGNHKLDEIAKILGKSNVFVAQYRRRAIERNLVVSAKMGYVKFTLPYFEDYLHETQNVDSIFYLGLE
;
A
#
# COMPACT_ATOMS: atom_id res chain seq x y z
N MET A 1 -6.29 25.82 -17.21
CA MET A 1 -5.60 24.66 -16.63
C MET A 1 -6.08 23.41 -17.34
N ASN A 2 -5.17 22.50 -17.71
CA ASN A 2 -5.57 21.18 -18.20
C ASN A 2 -6.24 20.39 -17.07
N LYS A 3 -7.30 19.65 -17.39
CA LYS A 3 -7.98 18.76 -16.45
C LYS A 3 -7.01 17.68 -15.96
N ASN A 4 -7.01 17.39 -14.66
CA ASN A 4 -6.21 16.32 -14.08
C ASN A 4 -6.56 14.97 -14.72
N PRO A 5 -5.61 14.25 -15.34
CA PRO A 5 -5.88 13.00 -16.03
C PRO A 5 -5.99 11.79 -15.08
N PHE A 6 -5.59 11.95 -13.82
CA PHE A 6 -5.70 10.92 -12.80
C PHE A 6 -7.05 11.03 -12.08
N ASN A 7 -7.68 9.89 -11.80
CA ASN A 7 -8.97 9.85 -11.14
C ASN A 7 -9.00 8.68 -10.14
N PRO A 8 -8.53 8.88 -8.88
CA PRO A 8 -8.56 7.83 -7.88
C PRO A 8 -10.01 7.58 -7.46
N THR A 9 -10.57 6.44 -7.87
CA THR A 9 -11.94 6.04 -7.49
C THR A 9 -11.91 4.97 -6.41
N PHE A 10 -13.00 4.86 -5.64
CA PHE A 10 -13.16 3.74 -4.71
C PHE A 10 -13.17 2.38 -5.40
N GLY A 11 -13.54 2.31 -6.69
CA GLY A 11 -13.47 1.07 -7.49
C GLY A 11 -12.03 0.58 -7.72
N ASP A 12 -11.03 1.44 -7.57
CA ASP A 12 -9.63 1.04 -7.64
C ASP A 12 -9.11 0.45 -6.32
N VAL A 13 -9.88 0.59 -5.23
CA VAL A 13 -9.57 -0.05 -3.94
C VAL A 13 -10.09 -1.49 -3.98
N PRO A 14 -9.24 -2.51 -3.75
CA PRO A 14 -9.66 -3.90 -3.81
C PRO A 14 -10.77 -4.16 -2.78
N GLU A 15 -11.92 -4.66 -3.22
CA GLU A 15 -12.89 -5.26 -2.32
C GLU A 15 -12.33 -6.61 -1.83
N LEU A 16 -12.43 -6.90 -0.53
CA LEU A 16 -11.97 -8.18 0.04
C LEU A 16 -12.86 -9.39 -0.33
N LYS A 17 -13.72 -9.25 -1.35
CA LYS A 17 -14.61 -10.34 -1.79
C LYS A 17 -13.86 -11.33 -2.67
N SER A 18 -14.29 -12.59 -2.60
CA SER A 18 -13.75 -13.73 -3.37
C SER A 18 -13.82 -13.55 -4.89
N ASP A 19 -14.60 -12.58 -5.37
CA ASP A 19 -14.94 -12.39 -6.78
C ASP A 19 -14.37 -11.08 -7.35
N ALA A 20 -13.45 -10.42 -6.63
CA ALA A 20 -12.70 -9.32 -7.19
C ALA A 20 -11.85 -9.88 -8.34
N GLU A 21 -12.19 -9.50 -9.58
CA GLU A 21 -11.38 -9.76 -10.76
C GLU A 21 -9.91 -9.53 -10.43
N GLU A 22 -9.08 -10.52 -10.72
CA GLU A 22 -7.67 -10.55 -10.33
C GLU A 22 -6.95 -9.35 -10.98
N VAL A 23 -6.94 -8.20 -10.31
CA VAL A 23 -6.25 -7.00 -10.79
C VAL A 23 -4.76 -7.26 -10.60
N SER A 24 -4.14 -7.86 -11.62
CA SER A 24 -2.69 -8.04 -11.65
C SER A 24 -2.03 -6.68 -11.42
N PRO A 25 -0.99 -6.58 -10.57
CA PRO A 25 -0.28 -5.33 -10.36
C PRO A 25 0.08 -4.69 -11.70
N LEU A 26 -0.18 -3.38 -11.82
CA LEU A 26 0.18 -2.64 -13.03
C LEU A 26 1.66 -2.83 -13.31
N GLN A 27 2.00 -3.08 -14.58
CA GLN A 27 3.40 -3.24 -14.94
C GLN A 27 4.14 -1.95 -14.64
N LYS A 28 5.28 -2.05 -13.95
CA LYS A 28 6.09 -0.89 -13.55
C LYS A 28 6.43 0.00 -14.74
N LEU A 29 6.67 -0.58 -15.91
CA LEU A 29 6.99 0.15 -17.14
C LEU A 29 5.82 1.03 -17.59
N ASP A 30 4.57 0.57 -17.46
CA ASP A 30 3.39 1.34 -17.87
C ASP A 30 3.13 2.52 -16.94
N ILE A 31 3.27 2.31 -15.63
CA ILE A 31 3.18 3.39 -14.63
C ILE A 31 4.26 4.45 -14.91
N TYR A 32 5.50 4.00 -15.10
CA TYR A 32 6.64 4.86 -15.40
C TYR A 32 6.40 5.71 -16.65
N ASN A 33 6.02 5.06 -17.75
CA ASN A 33 5.77 5.72 -19.03
C ASN A 33 4.60 6.71 -18.92
N THR A 34 3.58 6.39 -18.13
CA THR A 34 2.45 7.29 -17.90
C THR A 34 2.88 8.55 -17.15
N TYR A 35 3.65 8.41 -16.06
CA TYR A 35 4.18 9.58 -15.33
C TYR A 35 5.11 10.41 -16.20
N MET A 36 6.02 9.79 -16.96
CA MET A 36 6.87 10.49 -17.93
C MET A 36 6.04 11.28 -18.94
N LYS A 37 4.99 10.68 -19.50
CA LYS A 37 4.13 11.30 -20.51
C LYS A 37 3.31 12.47 -19.95
N VAL A 38 2.71 12.29 -18.78
CA VAL A 38 1.81 13.29 -18.17
C VAL A 38 2.61 14.47 -17.62
N PHE A 39 3.66 14.19 -16.86
CA PHE A 39 4.43 15.21 -16.16
C PHE A 39 5.59 15.78 -16.96
N LYS A 40 6.04 15.09 -18.01
CA LYS A 40 7.25 15.45 -18.79
C LYS A 40 8.46 15.70 -17.89
N CYS A 41 8.56 14.91 -16.82
CA CYS A 41 9.59 15.02 -15.80
C CYS A 41 10.82 14.17 -16.12
N ASP A 42 11.86 14.31 -15.30
CA ASP A 42 13.08 13.52 -15.43
C ASP A 42 12.87 12.07 -14.98
N ASN A 43 13.74 11.19 -15.49
CA ASN A 43 13.71 9.76 -15.16
C ASN A 43 13.76 9.49 -13.65
N SER A 44 14.48 10.32 -12.87
CA SER A 44 14.58 10.17 -11.41
C SER A 44 13.23 10.37 -10.72
N VAL A 45 12.47 11.39 -11.13
CA VAL A 45 11.14 11.70 -10.60
C VAL A 45 10.17 10.59 -10.99
N ALA A 46 10.08 10.23 -12.28
CA ALA A 46 9.19 9.16 -12.72
C ALA A 46 9.50 7.80 -12.07
N THR A 47 10.79 7.48 -11.88
CA THR A 47 11.22 6.27 -11.18
C THR A 47 10.79 6.29 -9.71
N LYS A 48 10.99 7.43 -9.03
CA LYS A 48 10.56 7.60 -7.63
C LYS A 48 9.05 7.39 -7.51
N LEU A 49 8.25 8.08 -8.32
CA LEU A 49 6.79 7.94 -8.33
C LEU A 49 6.36 6.50 -8.58
N THR A 50 6.92 5.84 -9.60
CA THR A 50 6.62 4.45 -9.95
C THR A 50 6.87 3.49 -8.80
N ASN A 51 7.99 3.66 -8.08
CA ASN A 51 8.33 2.78 -6.96
C ASN A 51 7.41 3.00 -5.76
N MET A 52 6.92 4.22 -5.54
CA MET A 52 6.00 4.55 -4.44
C MET A 52 4.64 3.86 -4.59
N THR A 53 4.22 3.49 -5.80
CA THR A 53 2.92 2.84 -6.02
C THR A 53 2.95 1.34 -5.74
N LYS A 54 4.13 0.69 -5.77
CA LYS A 54 4.30 -0.77 -5.77
C LYS A 54 3.43 -1.52 -6.82
N GLY A 55 3.00 -0.85 -7.89
CA GLY A 55 2.10 -1.44 -8.90
C GLY A 55 0.63 -1.47 -8.49
N TYR A 56 0.27 -0.88 -7.35
CA TYR A 56 -1.11 -0.80 -6.89
C TYR A 56 -1.86 0.34 -7.62
N SER A 57 -2.92 0.00 -8.35
CA SER A 57 -3.66 0.89 -9.24
C SER A 57 -4.20 2.14 -8.55
N TYR A 58 -4.84 1.99 -7.39
CA TYR A 58 -5.34 3.14 -6.62
C TYR A 58 -4.18 4.05 -6.18
N ALA A 59 -3.09 3.47 -5.68
CA ALA A 59 -1.91 4.23 -5.26
C ALA A 59 -1.27 4.98 -6.42
N PHE A 60 -1.25 4.41 -7.62
CA PHE A 60 -0.80 5.06 -8.84
C PHE A 60 -1.69 6.26 -9.22
N GLN A 61 -3.01 6.07 -9.27
CA GLN A 61 -3.96 7.13 -9.59
C GLN A 61 -3.91 8.26 -8.55
N LEU A 62 -3.90 7.91 -7.26
CA LEU A 62 -3.90 8.87 -6.17
C LEU A 62 -2.63 9.72 -6.15
N LEU A 63 -1.45 9.09 -6.28
CA LEU A 63 -0.18 9.81 -6.29
C LEU A 63 -0.11 10.79 -7.47
N GLY A 64 -0.55 10.34 -8.66
CA GLY A 64 -0.62 11.20 -9.84
C GLY A 64 -1.58 12.36 -9.64
N TYR A 65 -2.75 12.11 -9.06
CA TYR A 65 -3.76 13.13 -8.80
C TYR A 65 -3.25 14.22 -7.87
N ILE A 66 -2.68 13.85 -6.72
CA ILE A 66 -2.14 14.79 -5.74
C ILE A 66 -1.01 15.62 -6.35
N LEU A 67 -0.02 14.96 -6.97
CA LEU A 67 1.13 15.66 -7.55
C LEU A 67 0.71 16.62 -8.66
N PHE A 68 -0.22 16.22 -9.53
CA PHE A 68 -0.71 17.08 -10.62
C PHE A 68 -1.36 18.36 -10.11
N ASN A 69 -2.12 18.27 -9.02
CA ASN A 69 -2.73 19.45 -8.40
C ASN A 69 -1.67 20.31 -7.69
N HIS A 70 -0.70 19.69 -7.02
CA HIS A 70 0.38 20.38 -6.32
C HIS A 70 1.24 21.24 -7.25
N VAL A 71 1.75 20.64 -8.34
CA VAL A 71 2.65 21.35 -9.26
C VAL A 71 1.95 22.34 -10.18
N ASN A 72 0.62 22.22 -10.30
CA ASN A 72 -0.25 23.16 -11.00
C ASN A 72 0.24 23.54 -12.41
N GLY A 73 0.65 22.54 -13.19
CA GLY A 73 1.15 22.69 -14.55
C GLY A 73 2.67 22.89 -14.71
N ASN A 74 3.41 23.02 -13.60
CA ASN A 74 4.87 22.96 -13.62
C ASN A 74 5.37 21.51 -13.72
N VAL A 75 6.61 21.33 -14.18
CA VAL A 75 7.26 20.01 -14.19
C VAL A 75 7.65 19.65 -12.75
N PRO A 76 7.22 18.50 -12.20
CA PRO A 76 7.55 18.11 -10.84
C PRO A 76 9.04 17.82 -10.65
N THR A 77 9.54 18.23 -9.49
CA THR A 77 10.87 17.92 -8.96
C THR A 77 10.79 16.85 -7.87
N LEU A 78 11.93 16.37 -7.37
CA LEU A 78 11.93 15.47 -6.21
C LEU A 78 11.42 16.15 -4.94
N THR A 79 11.63 17.46 -4.80
CA THR A 79 11.12 18.25 -3.67
C THR A 79 9.59 18.26 -3.67
N ASP A 80 8.95 18.47 -4.83
CA ASP A 80 7.48 18.39 -4.93
C ASP A 80 6.96 17.02 -4.49
N VAL A 81 7.67 15.94 -4.82
CA VAL A 81 7.29 14.58 -4.40
C VAL A 81 7.43 14.37 -2.89
N GLU A 82 8.42 14.99 -2.26
CA GLU A 82 8.60 14.95 -0.81
C GLU A 82 7.52 15.76 -0.09
N GLU A 83 7.16 16.93 -0.60
CA GLU A 83 6.13 17.81 -0.04
C GLU A 83 4.75 17.14 0.02
N ILE A 84 4.38 16.38 -1.02
CA ILE A 84 3.08 15.68 -1.06
C ILE A 84 3.05 14.34 -0.31
N MET A 85 4.19 13.87 0.20
CA MET A 85 4.31 12.50 0.74
C MET A 85 3.34 12.25 1.89
N GLN A 86 3.18 13.21 2.80
CA GLN A 86 2.32 13.05 3.97
C GLN A 86 0.84 12.99 3.56
N GLU A 87 0.42 13.87 2.65
CA GLU A 87 -0.94 13.85 2.10
C GLU A 87 -1.22 12.50 1.45
N TYR A 88 -0.31 12.03 0.59
CA TYR A 88 -0.44 10.76 -0.10
C TYR A 88 -0.62 9.57 0.86
N LYS A 89 0.22 9.46 1.89
CA LYS A 89 0.09 8.42 2.92
C LYS A 89 -1.25 8.53 3.66
N ASN A 90 -1.58 9.72 4.17
CA ASN A 90 -2.82 9.91 4.92
C ASN A 90 -4.06 9.57 4.08
N THR A 91 -4.08 9.93 2.80
CA THR A 91 -5.18 9.60 1.91
C THR A 91 -5.27 8.11 1.59
N LEU A 92 -4.13 7.41 1.41
CA LEU A 92 -4.12 5.94 1.31
C LEU A 92 -4.69 5.29 2.56
N TYR A 93 -4.30 5.77 3.74
CA TYR A 93 -4.69 5.19 5.02
C TYR A 93 -6.19 5.33 5.24
N ASN A 94 -6.69 6.55 5.10
CA ASN A 94 -8.09 6.89 5.33
C ASN A 94 -9.03 6.23 4.31
N ASN A 95 -8.68 6.24 3.02
CA ASN A 95 -9.61 5.84 1.97
C ASN A 95 -9.59 4.34 1.67
N ALA A 96 -8.44 3.67 1.89
CA ALA A 96 -8.28 2.26 1.53
C ALA A 96 -7.91 1.40 2.74
N TYR A 97 -6.83 1.73 3.45
CA TYR A 97 -6.23 0.77 4.38
C TYR A 97 -7.05 0.57 5.65
N GLN A 98 -7.66 1.63 6.18
CA GLN A 98 -8.56 1.52 7.32
C GLN A 98 -9.75 0.60 7.03
N LYS A 99 -10.36 0.74 5.83
CA LYS A 99 -11.45 -0.13 5.40
C LYS A 99 -10.98 -1.59 5.29
N ILE A 100 -9.92 -1.84 4.52
CA ILE A 100 -9.34 -3.18 4.33
C ILE A 100 -9.02 -3.83 5.69
N PHE A 101 -8.37 -3.09 6.58
CA PHE A 101 -7.93 -3.61 7.86
C PHE A 101 -9.11 -3.86 8.83
N SER A 102 -10.15 -3.04 8.79
CA SER A 102 -11.35 -3.22 9.62
C SER A 102 -12.23 -4.40 9.20
N GLU A 103 -12.16 -4.81 7.93
CA GLU A 103 -12.99 -5.88 7.36
C GLU A 103 -12.40 -7.29 7.57
N ILE A 104 -11.13 -7.41 7.98
CA ILE A 104 -10.50 -8.71 8.27
C ILE A 104 -10.67 -9.10 9.76
N SER A 105 -10.51 -10.39 10.07
CA SER A 105 -10.69 -10.86 11.45
C SER A 105 -9.56 -10.37 12.36
N THR A 106 -9.84 -10.21 13.65
CA THR A 106 -8.84 -9.80 14.66
C THR A 106 -7.57 -10.66 14.63
N MET A 107 -7.70 -11.96 14.32
CA MET A 107 -6.54 -12.83 14.21
C MET A 107 -5.75 -12.63 12.92
N ASP A 108 -6.40 -12.25 11.80
CA ASP A 108 -5.68 -11.79 10.61
C ASP A 108 -4.93 -10.49 10.88
N GLN A 109 -5.56 -9.53 11.58
CA GLN A 109 -4.92 -8.27 11.98
C GLN A 109 -3.65 -8.52 12.80
N LYS A 110 -3.75 -9.36 13.83
CA LYS A 110 -2.60 -9.80 14.66
C LYS A 110 -1.51 -10.49 13.84
N TYR A 111 -1.89 -11.31 12.85
CA TYR A 111 -0.92 -11.89 11.93
C TYR A 111 -0.18 -10.81 11.12
N LEU A 112 -0.88 -9.82 10.57
CA LEU A 112 -0.25 -8.72 9.82
C LEU A 112 0.68 -7.88 10.71
N TYR A 113 0.30 -7.60 11.96
CA TYR A 113 1.20 -6.96 12.93
C TYR A 113 2.46 -7.78 13.19
N ALA A 114 2.34 -9.11 13.34
CA ALA A 114 3.51 -9.97 13.56
C ALA A 114 4.42 -10.08 12.32
N VAL A 115 3.90 -9.81 11.12
CA VAL A 115 4.67 -9.74 9.87
C VAL A 115 5.55 -8.49 9.81
N CYS A 116 5.15 -7.38 10.44
CA CYS A 116 5.96 -6.16 10.53
C CYS A 116 7.36 -6.48 11.07
N GLY A 117 8.39 -5.79 10.57
CA GLY A 117 9.79 -6.09 10.88
C GLY A 117 10.41 -7.21 10.04
N ASN A 118 9.69 -7.72 9.04
CA ASN A 118 10.20 -8.71 8.07
C ASN A 118 10.66 -10.02 8.75
N HIS A 119 9.81 -10.58 9.61
CA HIS A 119 10.03 -11.84 10.30
C HIS A 119 9.78 -13.07 9.43
N LYS A 120 10.47 -14.18 9.72
CA LYS A 120 10.15 -15.51 9.19
C LYS A 120 8.91 -16.11 9.85
N LEU A 121 8.30 -17.08 9.19
CA LEU A 121 7.12 -17.79 9.68
C LEU A 121 7.29 -18.35 11.11
N ASP A 122 8.45 -18.90 11.44
CA ASP A 122 8.75 -19.45 12.77
C ASP A 122 8.92 -18.36 13.84
N GLU A 123 9.44 -17.20 13.46
CA GLU A 123 9.49 -16.01 14.34
C GLU A 123 8.08 -15.44 14.57
N ILE A 124 7.28 -15.35 13.50
CA ILE A 124 5.85 -14.96 13.59
C ILE A 124 5.08 -15.91 14.52
N ALA A 125 5.33 -17.22 14.42
CA ALA A 125 4.72 -18.22 15.29
C ALA A 125 5.08 -18.00 16.77
N LYS A 126 6.34 -17.64 17.06
CA LYS A 126 6.78 -17.28 18.42
C LYS A 126 6.10 -16.00 18.91
N ILE A 127 6.04 -14.95 18.08
CA ILE A 127 5.38 -13.67 18.41
C ILE A 127 3.90 -13.92 18.78
N LEU A 128 3.21 -14.75 18.01
CA LEU A 128 1.79 -15.04 18.24
C LEU A 128 1.55 -16.09 19.35
N GLY A 129 2.59 -16.79 19.82
CA GLY A 129 2.45 -17.93 20.72
C GLY A 129 1.63 -19.08 20.10
N LYS A 130 1.82 -19.33 18.79
CA LYS A 130 1.06 -20.32 18.00
C LYS A 130 1.98 -21.30 17.29
N SER A 131 1.42 -22.39 16.76
CA SER A 131 2.16 -23.34 15.94
C SER A 131 2.41 -22.79 14.53
N ASN A 132 3.46 -23.30 13.86
CA ASN A 132 3.72 -22.98 12.45
C ASN A 132 2.54 -23.33 11.54
N VAL A 133 1.81 -24.41 11.83
CA VAL A 133 0.62 -24.83 11.08
C VAL A 133 -0.49 -23.78 11.20
N PHE A 134 -0.73 -23.28 12.42
CA PHE A 134 -1.70 -22.21 12.66
C PHE A 134 -1.33 -20.95 11.88
N VAL A 135 -0.09 -20.48 12.00
CA VAL A 135 0.39 -19.28 11.30
C VAL A 135 0.36 -19.44 9.78
N ALA A 136 0.66 -20.63 9.25
CA ALA A 136 0.59 -20.90 7.82
C ALA A 136 -0.82 -20.70 7.23
N GLN A 137 -1.87 -20.96 8.01
CA GLN A 137 -3.25 -20.68 7.61
C GLN A 137 -3.50 -19.18 7.40
N TYR A 138 -3.03 -18.34 8.33
CA TYR A 138 -3.18 -16.87 8.23
C TYR A 138 -2.31 -16.27 7.14
N ARG A 139 -1.11 -16.82 6.95
CA ARG A 139 -0.27 -16.50 5.78
C ARG A 139 -1.00 -16.75 4.47
N ARG A 140 -1.63 -17.92 4.32
CA ARG A 140 -2.40 -18.25 3.11
C ARG A 140 -3.54 -17.26 2.90
N ARG A 141 -4.31 -16.97 3.94
CA ARG A 141 -5.42 -15.99 3.92
C ARG A 141 -4.98 -14.58 3.53
N ALA A 142 -3.82 -14.15 4.00
CA ALA A 142 -3.26 -12.83 3.68
C ALA A 142 -2.76 -12.77 2.22
N ILE A 143 -2.26 -13.89 1.68
CA ILE A 143 -1.90 -14.02 0.25
C ILE A 143 -3.17 -14.01 -0.62
N GLU A 144 -4.19 -14.78 -0.26
CA GLU A 144 -5.48 -14.83 -0.97
C GLU A 144 -6.15 -13.45 -1.04
N ARG A 145 -5.94 -12.60 -0.02
CA ARG A 145 -6.42 -11.21 0.03
C ARG A 145 -5.50 -10.20 -0.64
N ASN A 146 -4.42 -10.65 -1.28
CA ASN A 146 -3.39 -9.78 -1.86
C ASN A 146 -2.84 -8.74 -0.88
N LEU A 147 -2.76 -9.05 0.43
CA LEU A 147 -2.14 -8.17 1.43
C LEU A 147 -0.64 -8.43 1.57
N VAL A 148 -0.23 -9.67 1.32
CA VAL A 148 1.18 -10.06 1.31
C VAL A 148 1.49 -11.00 0.15
N VAL A 149 2.75 -11.03 -0.27
CA VAL A 149 3.28 -11.98 -1.26
C VAL A 149 4.47 -12.75 -0.69
N SER A 150 4.67 -13.97 -1.20
CA SER A 150 5.85 -14.78 -0.88
C SER A 150 7.12 -14.08 -1.39
N ALA A 151 8.12 -13.87 -0.52
CA ALA A 151 9.34 -13.16 -0.90
C ALA A 151 10.56 -14.09 -1.03
N LYS A 152 10.90 -14.82 0.04
CA LYS A 152 11.98 -15.82 0.13
C LYS A 152 11.56 -16.88 1.14
N MET A 153 12.32 -17.96 1.30
CA MET A 153 11.90 -19.12 2.13
C MET A 153 11.50 -18.69 3.55
N GLY A 154 10.19 -18.81 3.86
CA GLY A 154 9.60 -18.45 5.15
C GLY A 154 9.21 -16.98 5.34
N TYR A 155 9.50 -16.09 4.39
CA TYR A 155 9.20 -14.65 4.49
C TYR A 155 8.06 -14.22 3.56
N VAL A 156 7.40 -13.13 3.94
CA VAL A 156 6.41 -12.43 3.13
C VAL A 156 6.74 -10.94 3.04
N LYS A 157 6.15 -10.25 2.06
CA LYS A 157 6.23 -8.80 1.91
C LYS A 157 4.84 -8.23 1.70
N PHE A 158 4.56 -7.06 2.27
CA PHE A 158 3.34 -6.32 1.97
C PHE A 158 3.32 -5.87 0.51
N THR A 159 2.20 -6.16 -0.14
CA THR A 159 1.88 -5.74 -1.52
C THR A 159 1.53 -4.26 -1.57
N LEU A 160 0.77 -3.79 -0.59
CA LEU A 160 0.29 -2.41 -0.51
C LEU A 160 1.46 -1.46 -0.14
N PRO A 161 1.58 -0.29 -0.81
CA PRO A 161 2.60 0.70 -0.47
C PRO A 161 2.34 1.29 0.92
N TYR A 162 3.38 1.47 1.72
CA TYR A 162 3.29 2.05 3.09
C TYR A 162 2.31 1.36 4.05
N PHE A 163 1.88 0.13 3.77
CA PHE A 163 0.92 -0.55 4.64
C PHE A 163 1.53 -0.95 5.99
N GLU A 164 2.83 -1.26 6.03
CA GLU A 164 3.55 -1.47 7.30
C GLU A 164 3.59 -0.18 8.13
N ASP A 165 3.86 0.97 7.52
CA ASP A 165 3.79 2.28 8.17
C ASP A 165 2.38 2.53 8.74
N TYR A 166 1.33 2.23 7.97
CA TYR A 166 -0.06 2.29 8.45
C TYR A 166 -0.29 1.42 9.68
N LEU A 167 0.20 0.17 9.69
CA LEU A 167 0.08 -0.71 10.85
C LEU A 167 0.83 -0.19 12.07
N HIS A 168 1.93 0.54 11.89
CA HIS A 168 2.60 1.23 13.00
C HIS A 168 1.79 2.41 13.52
N GLU A 169 1.16 3.20 12.63
CA GLU A 169 0.27 4.29 13.01
C GLU A 169 -0.94 3.78 13.82
N THR A 170 -1.52 2.62 13.47
CA THR A 170 -2.65 2.07 14.22
C THR A 170 -2.30 1.60 15.64
N GLN A 171 -1.02 1.43 15.94
CA GLN A 171 -0.50 1.07 17.27
C GLN A 171 0.07 2.27 18.04
N ASN A 172 0.23 3.42 17.39
CA ASN A 172 0.78 4.62 18.00
C ASN A 172 -0.32 5.46 18.66
N VAL A 173 -0.27 5.62 19.98
CA VAL A 173 -1.28 6.37 20.77
C VAL A 173 -1.39 7.85 20.38
N ASP A 174 -0.35 8.43 19.79
CA ASP A 174 -0.33 9.82 19.34
C ASP A 174 -0.78 9.97 17.87
N SER A 175 -1.16 8.87 17.21
CA SER A 175 -1.64 8.87 15.84
C SER A 175 -3.16 9.06 15.76
N ILE A 176 -3.61 9.81 14.76
CA ILE A 176 -5.04 9.90 14.41
C ILE A 176 -5.61 8.57 13.88
N PHE A 177 -4.74 7.63 13.49
CA PHE A 177 -5.13 6.30 13.02
C PHE A 177 -5.10 5.23 14.12
N TYR A 178 -4.81 5.61 15.37
CA TYR A 178 -4.76 4.68 16.50
C TYR A 178 -6.08 3.90 16.65
N LEU A 179 -5.98 2.56 16.72
CA LEU A 179 -7.17 1.69 16.83
C LEU A 179 -7.35 1.06 18.21
N GLY A 180 -6.36 1.16 19.12
CA GLY A 180 -6.46 0.58 20.45
C GLY A 180 -6.64 -0.95 20.46
N LEU A 181 -6.09 -1.64 19.46
CA LEU A 181 -6.21 -3.09 19.35
C LEU A 181 -5.14 -3.78 20.21
N GLU A 182 -5.59 -4.62 21.15
CA GLU A 182 -4.75 -5.47 22.03
C GLU A 182 -4.33 -6.80 21.38
#